data_AF-A0A433EUA1-F1
#
_entry.id   AF-A0A433EUA1-F1
#
_cell.length_a   1.000
_cell.length_b   1.000
_cell.length_c   1.000
_cell.angle_alpha   90.00
_cell.angle_beta   90.00
_cell.angle_gamma   90.00
#
_symmetry.space_group_name_H-M   'P 1'
#
loop_
_entity.id
_entity.type
_entity.pdbx_description
1 polymer ?
#
loop_
_entity_poly.entity_id
_entity_poly.type
_entity_poly.pdbx_seq_one_letter_code
_entity_poly.pdbx_strand_id
1 'polypeptide(L)'
;MKTTDKIDFGDSKWLIIKEIDDISDKVNIKDNYKNTGFVFNCKKIKKDLLFNLKNNIHSVIVGSTGSGKTQGIVLPTIYLNGKSTTKPNMIITDHKGELYNLTSGFLAENGYKIKVIDFRNLEKGNTWNPLKLIYDDFIKMLMTNNEKEKIKWKIKYQDKIRSLSRMLIDKNIEDEFWNDSASMIIQGIILAILEDYEDKISKNNLTTEIEEKLNQELFFNKFNMASVAAIASLKKDLV
;
A
#
# COMPACT_ATOMS: atom_id res chain seq x y z
N MET A 1 -18.96 -37.02 0.61
CA MET A 1 -18.11 -37.16 -0.60
C MET A 1 -17.28 -38.40 -0.41
N LYS A 2 -17.45 -39.43 -1.26
CA LYS A 2 -16.61 -40.64 -1.24
C LYS A 2 -15.19 -40.23 -1.63
N THR A 3 -14.22 -40.54 -0.77
CA THR A 3 -12.80 -40.45 -1.07
C THR A 3 -12.49 -41.41 -2.22
N THR A 4 -12.01 -40.87 -3.33
CA THR A 4 -11.53 -41.68 -4.44
C THR A 4 -10.15 -42.22 -4.08
N ASP A 5 -10.06 -43.54 -3.88
CA ASP A 5 -8.80 -44.29 -3.92
C ASP A 5 -8.31 -44.34 -5.38
N LYS A 6 -7.86 -43.19 -5.90
CA LYS A 6 -7.19 -43.13 -7.20
C LYS A 6 -5.86 -42.40 -7.02
N ILE A 7 -4.82 -43.11 -7.44
CA ILE A 7 -3.48 -42.59 -7.68
C ILE A 7 -3.64 -41.42 -8.65
N ASP A 8 -3.52 -40.21 -8.14
CA ASP A 8 -3.52 -38.99 -8.95
C ASP A 8 -2.31 -39.05 -9.88
N PHE A 9 -2.53 -38.96 -11.20
CA PHE A 9 -1.43 -38.85 -12.17
C PHE A 9 -0.88 -37.41 -12.08
N GLY A 10 0.23 -37.26 -11.35
CA GLY A 10 0.96 -36.01 -11.12
C GLY A 10 1.36 -35.81 -9.65
N ASP A 11 2.27 -34.88 -9.35
CA ASP A 11 2.71 -34.58 -7.98
C ASP A 11 1.65 -33.82 -7.13
N SER A 12 0.46 -33.59 -7.68
CA SER A 12 -0.62 -32.85 -7.02
C SER A 12 -1.65 -33.80 -6.42
N LYS A 13 -1.96 -33.61 -5.14
CA LYS A 13 -3.01 -34.34 -4.41
C LYS A 13 -3.88 -33.37 -3.64
N TRP A 14 -5.14 -33.74 -3.40
CA TRP A 14 -5.99 -33.01 -2.47
C TRP A 14 -5.47 -33.17 -1.03
N LEU A 15 -5.24 -32.05 -0.35
CA LEU A 15 -4.81 -32.09 1.04
C LEU A 15 -5.95 -32.62 1.93
N ILE A 16 -5.62 -33.55 2.82
CA ILE A 16 -6.54 -33.94 3.89
C ILE A 16 -6.51 -32.89 5.01
N ILE A 17 -7.56 -32.86 5.85
CA ILE A 17 -7.70 -31.88 6.94
C ILE A 17 -6.46 -31.87 7.86
N LYS A 18 -5.88 -33.05 8.13
CA LYS A 18 -4.67 -33.17 8.95
C LYS A 18 -3.46 -32.47 8.30
N GLU A 19 -3.29 -32.61 7.00
CA GLU A 19 -2.18 -31.95 6.28
C GLU A 19 -2.37 -30.43 6.22
N ILE A 20 -3.60 -29.95 6.03
CA ILE A 20 -3.94 -28.53 6.11
C ILE A 20 -3.54 -27.98 7.49
N ASP A 21 -3.90 -28.72 8.53
CA ASP A 21 -3.64 -28.39 9.91
C ASP A 21 -2.15 -28.40 10.26
N ASP A 22 -1.35 -29.25 9.63
CA ASP A 22 0.10 -29.34 9.86
C ASP A 22 0.86 -28.19 9.17
N ILE A 23 0.32 -27.63 8.08
CA ILE A 23 0.96 -26.54 7.33
C ILE A 23 0.50 -25.15 7.75
N SER A 24 -0.44 -25.01 8.69
CA SER A 24 -1.06 -23.72 9.03
C SER A 24 -1.35 -23.56 10.51
N ASP A 25 -1.46 -22.31 10.93
CA ASP A 25 -1.87 -21.98 12.27
C ASP A 25 -3.39 -22.15 12.40
N LYS A 26 -3.85 -22.74 13.51
CA LYS A 26 -5.27 -22.83 13.83
C LYS A 26 -5.65 -21.84 14.93
N VAL A 27 -6.66 -21.03 14.66
CA VAL A 27 -7.22 -20.10 15.66
C VAL A 27 -8.71 -20.32 15.83
N ASN A 28 -9.18 -20.23 17.06
CA ASN A 28 -10.61 -20.08 17.34
C ASN A 28 -10.93 -18.59 17.46
N ILE A 29 -12.01 -18.15 16.83
CA ILE A 29 -12.44 -16.75 16.89
C ILE A 29 -12.71 -16.26 18.31
N LYS A 30 -13.01 -17.14 19.27
CA LYS A 30 -13.27 -16.76 20.67
C LYS A 30 -12.00 -16.53 21.47
N ASP A 31 -10.89 -17.13 21.06
CA ASP A 31 -9.66 -17.13 21.83
C ASP A 31 -8.91 -15.80 21.70
N ASN A 32 -7.93 -15.60 22.58
CA ASN A 32 -6.94 -14.56 22.45
C ASN A 32 -5.69 -15.14 21.78
N TYR A 33 -5.32 -14.65 20.59
CA TYR A 33 -4.25 -15.22 19.79
C TYR A 33 -3.35 -14.15 19.16
N LYS A 34 -2.10 -14.54 18.88
CA LYS A 34 -1.09 -13.72 18.19
C LYS A 34 -0.99 -14.01 16.71
N ASN A 35 -1.54 -15.12 16.24
CA ASN A 35 -1.41 -15.55 14.86
C ASN A 35 -2.08 -14.53 13.91
N THR A 36 -1.50 -14.41 12.72
CA THR A 36 -1.92 -13.50 11.66
C THR A 36 -1.71 -14.20 10.32
N GLY A 37 -2.36 -13.73 9.28
CA GLY A 37 -2.10 -14.23 7.93
C GLY A 37 -3.37 -14.36 7.10
N PHE A 38 -3.21 -15.02 5.97
CA PHE A 38 -4.29 -15.26 5.03
C PHE A 38 -5.14 -16.45 5.48
N VAL A 39 -6.46 -16.27 5.53
CA VAL A 39 -7.41 -17.32 5.89
C VAL A 39 -7.76 -18.11 4.63
N PHE A 40 -7.64 -19.43 4.69
CA PHE A 40 -7.95 -20.27 3.52
C PHE A 40 -8.82 -21.49 3.85
N ASN A 41 -9.05 -21.77 5.15
CA ASN A 41 -9.97 -22.81 5.58
C ASN A 41 -10.67 -22.42 6.89
N CYS A 42 -11.90 -22.91 7.04
CA CYS A 42 -12.71 -22.74 8.24
C CYS A 42 -13.45 -24.04 8.54
N LYS A 43 -13.39 -24.49 9.80
CA LYS A 43 -14.07 -25.69 10.29
C LYS A 43 -14.93 -25.36 11.50
N LYS A 44 -16.21 -25.75 11.43
CA LYS A 44 -17.12 -25.69 12.57
C LYS A 44 -17.00 -26.98 13.40
N ILE A 45 -16.71 -26.85 14.68
CA ILE A 45 -16.75 -27.96 15.65
C ILE A 45 -17.73 -27.59 16.75
N LYS A 46 -18.89 -28.25 16.79
CA LYS A 46 -20.00 -27.93 17.70
C LYS A 46 -20.36 -26.43 17.62
N LYS A 47 -20.01 -25.65 18.65
CA LYS A 47 -20.28 -24.21 18.79
C LYS A 47 -19.06 -23.33 18.47
N ASP A 48 -17.94 -23.94 18.06
CA ASP A 48 -16.69 -23.25 17.78
C ASP A 48 -16.40 -23.19 16.27
N LEU A 49 -15.75 -22.10 15.87
CA LEU A 49 -15.29 -21.87 14.50
C LEU A 49 -13.78 -21.75 14.53
N LEU A 50 -13.12 -22.75 13.95
CA LEU A 50 -11.67 -22.82 13.82
C LEU A 50 -11.27 -22.38 12.42
N PHE A 51 -10.30 -21.49 12.33
CA PHE A 51 -9.78 -20.99 11.07
C PHE A 51 -8.32 -21.39 10.93
N ASN A 52 -7.95 -21.79 9.72
CA ASN A 52 -6.55 -22.00 9.35
C ASN A 52 -6.01 -20.72 8.71
N LEU A 53 -4.90 -20.22 9.25
CA LEU A 53 -4.19 -19.05 8.76
C LEU A 53 -2.78 -19.41 8.37
N LYS A 54 -2.28 -18.75 7.33
CA LYS A 54 -0.88 -18.84 6.93
C LYS A 54 -0.32 -17.43 6.71
N ASN A 55 0.78 -17.13 7.42
CA ASN A 55 1.55 -15.90 7.21
C ASN A 55 2.62 -16.11 6.12
N ASN A 56 3.26 -15.01 5.72
CA ASN A 56 4.42 -15.00 4.81
C ASN A 56 4.19 -15.74 3.48
N ILE A 57 2.96 -15.68 2.96
CA ILE A 57 2.60 -16.21 1.65
C ILE A 57 1.89 -15.14 0.82
N HIS A 58 2.05 -15.23 -0.50
CA HIS A 58 1.16 -14.57 -1.44
C HIS A 58 0.05 -15.54 -1.83
N SER A 59 -1.20 -15.08 -1.86
CA SER A 59 -2.36 -15.92 -2.14
C SER A 59 -3.24 -15.27 -3.19
N VAL A 60 -3.79 -16.09 -4.08
CA VAL A 60 -4.74 -15.67 -5.11
C VAL A 60 -6.06 -16.39 -4.90
N ILE A 61 -7.17 -15.65 -4.95
CA ILE A 61 -8.52 -16.19 -4.84
C ILE A 61 -9.18 -16.11 -6.20
N VAL A 62 -9.48 -17.25 -6.80
CA VAL A 62 -10.14 -17.34 -8.11
C VAL A 62 -11.58 -17.83 -7.92
N GLY A 63 -12.52 -17.16 -8.56
CA GLY A 63 -13.94 -17.53 -8.53
C GLY A 63 -14.81 -16.53 -9.26
N SER A 64 -15.99 -16.94 -9.70
CA SER A 64 -16.97 -16.08 -10.38
C SER A 64 -17.56 -15.01 -9.45
N THR A 65 -18.23 -14.01 -10.02
CA THR A 65 -19.03 -13.06 -9.22
C THR A 65 -20.12 -13.82 -8.47
N GLY A 66 -20.34 -13.49 -7.20
CA GLY A 66 -21.30 -14.18 -6.34
C GLY A 66 -20.80 -15.49 -5.73
N SER A 67 -19.58 -15.96 -6.04
CA SER A 67 -19.03 -17.20 -5.48
C SER A 67 -18.61 -17.11 -4.00
N GLY A 68 -18.91 -16.01 -3.32
CA GLY A 68 -18.61 -15.82 -1.91
C GLY A 68 -17.16 -15.44 -1.57
N LYS A 69 -16.30 -15.06 -2.53
CA LYS A 69 -14.89 -14.67 -2.26
C LYS A 69 -14.73 -13.68 -1.10
N THR A 70 -15.54 -12.62 -1.12
CA THR A 70 -15.52 -11.57 -0.10
C THR A 70 -15.94 -12.09 1.27
N GLN A 71 -17.08 -12.79 1.33
CA GLN A 71 -17.69 -13.25 2.57
C GLN A 71 -16.97 -14.45 3.19
N GLY A 72 -16.45 -15.36 2.36
CA GLY A 72 -15.82 -16.61 2.81
C GLY A 72 -14.33 -16.50 3.12
N ILE A 73 -13.63 -15.51 2.55
CA ILE A 73 -12.15 -15.41 2.70
C ILE A 73 -11.70 -14.01 3.09
N VAL A 74 -12.08 -12.97 2.34
CA VAL A 74 -11.56 -11.61 2.54
C VAL A 74 -11.99 -11.03 3.89
N LEU A 75 -13.29 -11.03 4.18
CA LEU A 75 -13.81 -10.52 5.45
C LEU A 75 -13.28 -11.33 6.65
N PRO A 76 -13.33 -12.68 6.65
CA PRO A 76 -12.70 -13.47 7.72
C PRO A 76 -11.21 -13.13 7.92
N THR A 77 -10.46 -12.93 6.84
CA THR A 77 -9.06 -12.50 6.91
C THR A 77 -8.92 -11.17 7.63
N ILE A 78 -9.72 -10.15 7.28
CA ILE A 78 -9.68 -8.84 7.93
C ILE A 78 -10.04 -8.94 9.41
N TYR A 79 -11.16 -9.61 9.74
CA TYR A 79 -11.62 -9.73 11.13
C TYR A 79 -10.63 -10.50 12.02
N LEU A 80 -10.10 -11.63 11.53
CA LEU A 80 -9.17 -12.45 12.32
C LEU A 80 -7.84 -11.74 12.54
N ASN A 81 -7.30 -11.04 11.53
CA ASN A 81 -6.11 -10.22 11.70
C ASN A 81 -6.38 -9.02 12.62
N GLY A 82 -7.55 -8.38 12.48
CA GLY A 82 -7.94 -7.24 13.33
C GLY A 82 -8.12 -7.59 14.80
N LYS A 83 -8.54 -8.83 15.12
CA LYS A 83 -8.63 -9.32 16.51
C LYS A 83 -7.28 -9.77 17.08
N SER A 84 -6.31 -10.13 16.24
CA SER A 84 -5.01 -10.63 16.68
C SER A 84 -4.29 -9.62 17.57
N THR A 85 -3.72 -10.06 18.69
CA THR A 85 -2.97 -9.17 19.59
C THR A 85 -1.70 -8.61 18.96
N THR A 86 -1.22 -9.24 17.87
CA THR A 86 -0.08 -8.75 17.08
C THR A 86 -0.41 -7.46 16.34
N LYS A 87 -1.69 -7.22 16.05
CA LYS A 87 -2.21 -6.04 15.34
C LYS A 87 -1.43 -5.71 14.05
N PRO A 88 -1.40 -6.62 13.05
CA PRO A 88 -0.66 -6.40 11.82
C PRO A 88 -1.25 -5.22 11.03
N ASN A 89 -0.40 -4.43 10.37
CA ASN A 89 -0.85 -3.39 9.45
C ASN A 89 -1.57 -4.01 8.24
N MET A 90 -2.68 -3.41 7.83
CA MET A 90 -3.48 -3.87 6.69
C MET A 90 -3.62 -2.76 5.66
N ILE A 91 -3.31 -3.06 4.40
CA ILE A 91 -3.56 -2.20 3.25
C ILE A 91 -4.60 -2.93 2.39
N ILE A 92 -5.76 -2.31 2.19
CA ILE A 92 -6.91 -2.93 1.54
C ILE A 92 -7.34 -2.05 0.37
N THR A 93 -7.41 -2.65 -0.82
CA THR A 93 -7.95 -1.99 -2.02
C THR A 93 -9.45 -2.23 -2.10
N ASP A 94 -10.25 -1.18 -1.91
CA ASP A 94 -11.71 -1.27 -1.87
C ASP A 94 -12.39 -0.34 -2.89
N HIS A 95 -12.54 -0.85 -4.11
CA HIS A 95 -13.14 -0.12 -5.21
C HIS A 95 -14.62 0.25 -4.97
N LYS A 96 -15.32 -0.47 -4.08
CA LYS A 96 -16.76 -0.26 -3.81
C LYS A 96 -17.04 0.46 -2.49
N GLY A 97 -16.10 0.44 -1.54
CA GLY A 97 -16.28 0.95 -0.18
C GLY A 97 -16.99 -0.03 0.76
N GLU A 98 -17.32 -1.24 0.30
CA GLU A 98 -18.05 -2.24 1.08
C GLU A 98 -17.20 -2.79 2.24
N LEU A 99 -15.92 -3.07 1.98
CA LEU A 99 -15.01 -3.56 3.02
C LEU A 99 -14.78 -2.50 4.08
N TYR A 100 -14.61 -1.24 3.67
CA TYR A 100 -14.48 -0.13 4.60
C TYR A 100 -15.72 0.00 5.50
N ASN A 101 -16.91 0.03 4.90
CA ASN A 101 -18.17 0.16 5.64
C ASN A 101 -18.41 -0.99 6.62
N LEU A 102 -18.04 -2.22 6.24
CA LEU A 102 -18.24 -3.40 7.08
C LEU A 102 -17.19 -3.51 8.20
N THR A 103 -15.93 -3.13 7.94
CA THR A 103 -14.81 -3.51 8.82
C THR A 103 -14.18 -2.35 9.59
N SER A 104 -14.31 -1.10 9.14
CA SER A 104 -13.58 0.03 9.72
C SER A 104 -13.93 0.30 11.18
N GLY A 105 -15.22 0.21 11.55
CA GLY A 105 -15.67 0.35 12.94
C GLY A 105 -15.07 -0.71 13.86
N PHE A 106 -15.17 -1.98 13.46
CA PHE A 106 -14.56 -3.10 14.18
C PHE A 106 -13.04 -2.91 14.35
N LEU A 107 -12.33 -2.51 13.29
CA LEU A 107 -10.89 -2.30 13.36
C LEU A 107 -10.55 -1.14 14.31
N ALA A 108 -11.30 -0.04 14.25
CA ALA A 108 -11.12 1.10 15.16
C ALA A 108 -11.33 0.68 16.63
N GLU A 109 -12.37 -0.09 16.93
CA GLU A 109 -12.63 -0.66 18.26
C GLU A 109 -11.49 -1.57 18.75
N ASN A 110 -10.82 -2.28 17.84
CA ASN A 110 -9.65 -3.10 18.16
C ASN A 110 -8.33 -2.29 18.21
N GLY A 111 -8.41 -0.96 18.14
CA GLY A 111 -7.28 -0.04 18.32
C GLY A 111 -6.47 0.24 17.06
N TYR A 112 -7.04 -0.01 15.87
CA TYR A 112 -6.40 0.37 14.61
C TYR A 112 -6.60 1.85 14.30
N LYS A 113 -5.56 2.48 13.77
CA LYS A 113 -5.66 3.80 13.15
C LYS A 113 -6.14 3.65 11.71
N ILE A 114 -7.39 4.01 11.45
CA ILE A 114 -7.97 3.90 10.12
C ILE A 114 -7.51 5.08 9.26
N LYS A 115 -6.97 4.76 8.08
CA LYS A 115 -6.60 5.73 7.04
C LYS A 115 -7.25 5.34 5.72
N VAL A 116 -7.91 6.29 5.07
CA VAL A 116 -8.66 6.07 3.82
C VAL A 116 -8.09 6.98 2.76
N ILE A 117 -7.73 6.45 1.60
CA ILE A 117 -7.38 7.25 0.42
C ILE A 117 -8.48 7.00 -0.61
N ASP A 118 -9.40 7.94 -0.78
CA ASP A 118 -10.47 7.86 -1.78
C ASP A 118 -10.09 8.68 -3.02
N PHE A 119 -9.64 7.98 -4.08
CA PHE A 119 -9.29 8.63 -5.34
C PHE A 119 -10.51 9.14 -6.13
N ARG A 120 -11.73 8.71 -5.79
CA ARG A 120 -12.96 9.22 -6.42
C ARG A 120 -13.42 10.52 -5.77
N ASN A 121 -13.31 10.60 -4.45
CA ASN A 121 -13.66 11.79 -3.68
C ASN A 121 -12.45 12.23 -2.86
N LEU A 122 -11.54 12.97 -3.48
CA LEU A 122 -10.28 13.36 -2.84
C LEU A 122 -10.46 14.32 -1.64
N GLU A 123 -11.63 14.95 -1.52
CA GLU A 123 -12.02 15.73 -0.33
C GLU A 123 -12.45 14.85 0.86
N LYS A 124 -12.80 13.58 0.61
CA LYS A 124 -13.23 12.63 1.62
C LYS A 124 -12.06 11.75 2.04
N GLY A 125 -11.82 11.68 3.35
CA GLY A 125 -10.80 10.82 3.93
C GLY A 125 -9.43 11.49 4.07
N ASN A 126 -8.37 10.68 4.01
CA ASN A 126 -7.01 11.13 4.11
C ASN A 126 -6.42 11.36 2.74
N THR A 127 -5.55 12.35 2.68
CA THR A 127 -4.89 12.72 1.46
C THR A 127 -3.48 12.15 1.43
N TRP A 128 -2.93 12.01 0.23
CA TRP A 128 -1.61 11.43 0.03
C TRP A 128 -0.77 12.30 -0.89
N ASN A 129 0.50 12.42 -0.52
CA ASN A 129 1.51 13.12 -1.27
C ASN A 129 2.52 12.11 -1.84
N PRO A 130 2.44 11.77 -3.14
CA PRO A 130 3.37 10.85 -3.79
C PRO A 130 4.83 11.35 -3.81
N LEU A 131 5.04 12.66 -3.67
CA LEU A 131 6.36 13.29 -3.67
C LEU A 131 7.01 13.33 -2.28
N LYS A 132 6.27 13.02 -1.21
CA LYS A 132 6.76 13.15 0.18
C LYS A 132 8.01 12.33 0.46
N LEU A 133 8.10 11.11 -0.07
CA LEU A 133 9.27 10.25 0.15
C LEU A 133 10.52 10.72 -0.59
N ILE A 134 10.34 11.44 -1.71
CA ILE A 134 11.42 12.07 -2.46
C ILE A 134 11.90 13.29 -1.67
N TYR A 135 10.95 14.12 -1.21
CA TYR A 135 11.23 15.26 -0.33
C TYR A 135 12.03 14.86 0.90
N ASP A 136 11.58 13.84 1.63
CA ASP A 136 12.23 13.44 2.89
C ASP A 136 13.69 12.98 2.70
N ASP A 137 13.98 12.30 1.60
CA ASP A 137 15.35 11.88 1.30
C ASP A 137 16.20 13.04 0.77
N PHE A 138 15.61 13.97 0.02
CA PHE A 138 16.26 15.22 -0.38
C PHE A 138 16.63 16.07 0.84
N ILE A 139 15.75 16.20 1.84
CA ILE A 139 16.05 16.93 3.08
C ILE A 139 17.16 16.25 3.88
N LYS A 140 17.11 14.92 4.00
CA LYS A 140 18.20 14.16 4.64
C LYS A 140 19.53 14.36 3.92
N MET A 141 19.53 14.44 2.59
CA MET A 141 20.74 14.77 1.82
C MET A 141 21.28 16.14 2.22
N LEU A 142 20.44 17.18 2.22
CA LEU A 142 20.83 18.55 2.54
C LEU A 142 21.40 18.68 3.97
N MET A 143 20.80 17.98 4.93
CA MET A 143 21.21 18.02 6.35
C MET A 143 22.44 17.15 6.65
N THR A 144 22.85 16.27 5.74
CA THR A 144 23.96 15.35 5.97
C THR A 144 25.29 16.04 5.67
N ASN A 145 26.23 16.13 6.62
CA ASN A 145 27.53 16.76 6.37
C ASN A 145 28.55 15.84 5.67
N ASN A 146 28.41 14.52 5.81
CA ASN A 146 29.34 13.56 5.22
C ASN A 146 29.05 13.35 3.73
N GLU A 147 30.03 13.62 2.87
CA GLU A 147 29.88 13.52 1.41
C GLU A 147 29.46 12.12 0.91
N LYS A 148 30.00 11.05 1.51
CA LYS A 148 29.63 9.68 1.13
C LYS A 148 28.16 9.39 1.45
N GLU A 149 27.67 9.87 2.58
CA GLU A 149 26.27 9.73 2.96
C GLU A 149 25.35 10.65 2.15
N LYS A 150 25.80 11.86 1.78
CA LYS A 150 25.07 12.73 0.83
C LYS A 150 24.82 12.01 -0.50
N ILE A 151 25.86 11.39 -1.07
CA ILE A 151 25.75 10.63 -2.33
C ILE A 151 24.73 9.48 -2.20
N LYS A 152 24.71 8.78 -1.06
CA LYS A 152 23.72 7.71 -0.81
C LYS A 152 22.29 8.25 -0.81
N TRP A 153 22.03 9.38 -0.15
CA TRP A 153 20.70 10.00 -0.16
C TRP A 153 20.31 10.51 -1.55
N LYS A 154 21.28 11.05 -2.31
CA LYS A 154 21.09 11.46 -3.70
C LYS A 154 20.61 10.30 -4.58
N ILE A 155 21.29 9.16 -4.51
CA ILE A 155 20.88 7.94 -5.22
C ILE A 155 19.48 7.50 -4.79
N LYS A 156 19.16 7.51 -3.49
CA LYS A 156 17.86 7.07 -2.98
C LYS A 156 16.70 7.91 -3.49
N TYR A 157 16.78 9.25 -3.44
CA TYR A 157 15.67 10.06 -3.94
C TYR A 157 15.58 9.99 -5.46
N GLN A 158 16.70 9.87 -6.19
CA GLN A 158 16.70 9.67 -7.65
C GLN A 158 16.00 8.36 -8.05
N ASP A 159 16.27 7.26 -7.33
CA ASP A 159 15.57 5.99 -7.54
C ASP A 159 14.06 6.10 -7.27
N LYS A 160 13.67 6.85 -6.24
CA LYS A 160 12.25 7.12 -5.95
C LYS A 160 11.59 7.95 -7.05
N ILE A 161 12.27 8.95 -7.59
CA ILE A 161 11.79 9.76 -8.73
C ILE A 161 11.57 8.87 -9.95
N ARG A 162 12.53 7.99 -10.27
CA ARG A 162 12.41 7.03 -11.37
C ARG A 162 11.25 6.06 -11.16
N SER A 163 11.13 5.51 -9.95
CA SER A 163 10.03 4.60 -9.60
C SER A 163 8.66 5.27 -9.72
N LEU A 164 8.52 6.49 -9.19
CA LEU A 164 7.29 7.27 -9.28
C LEU A 164 6.94 7.59 -10.73
N SER A 165 7.90 8.08 -11.50
CA SER A 165 7.68 8.49 -12.89
C SER A 165 7.28 7.32 -13.79
N ARG A 166 7.79 6.11 -13.51
CA ARG A 166 7.36 4.88 -14.20
C ARG A 166 5.99 4.38 -13.76
N MET A 167 5.59 4.67 -12.53
CA MET A 167 4.28 4.29 -11.99
C MET A 167 3.16 5.19 -12.52
N LEU A 168 3.47 6.45 -12.84
CA LEU A 168 2.49 7.44 -13.33
C LEU A 168 2.09 7.24 -14.80
N ILE A 169 2.80 6.38 -15.53
CA ILE A 169 2.61 6.20 -16.98
C ILE A 169 1.95 4.86 -17.22
N ASP A 170 0.87 4.90 -18.00
CA ASP A 170 0.20 3.70 -18.42
C ASP A 170 1.08 2.91 -19.38
N LYS A 171 1.28 1.62 -19.10
CA LYS A 171 2.23 0.80 -19.84
C LYS A 171 1.54 0.15 -21.02
N ASN A 172 1.28 0.94 -22.05
CA ASN A 172 0.90 0.39 -23.35
C ASN A 172 2.14 -0.18 -24.05
N ILE A 173 2.15 -1.49 -24.28
CA ILE A 173 3.29 -2.21 -24.87
C ILE A 173 3.62 -1.70 -26.28
N GLU A 174 2.62 -1.23 -27.02
CA GLU A 174 2.79 -0.71 -28.38
C GLU A 174 3.53 0.64 -28.43
N ASP A 175 3.52 1.40 -27.35
CA ASP A 175 4.05 2.77 -27.26
C ASP A 175 5.22 2.88 -26.27
N GLU A 176 6.03 1.83 -26.13
CA GLU A 176 7.13 1.78 -25.14
C GLU A 176 8.07 2.99 -25.23
N PHE A 177 8.42 3.43 -26.45
CA PHE A 177 9.22 4.63 -26.67
C PHE A 177 8.59 5.90 -26.08
N TRP A 178 7.29 6.10 -26.29
CA TRP A 178 6.57 7.28 -25.78
C TRP A 178 6.40 7.21 -24.27
N ASN A 179 6.14 6.02 -23.73
CA ASN A 179 6.04 5.80 -22.29
C ASN A 179 7.37 6.12 -21.58
N ASP A 180 8.48 5.64 -22.13
CA ASP A 180 9.81 5.91 -21.58
C ASP A 180 10.18 7.39 -21.72
N SER A 181 9.91 8.00 -22.88
CA SER A 181 10.16 9.43 -23.11
C SER A 181 9.38 10.31 -22.13
N ALA A 182 8.09 10.03 -21.94
CA ALA A 182 7.27 10.73 -20.96
C ALA A 182 7.81 10.53 -19.53
N SER A 183 8.29 9.33 -19.20
CA SER A 183 8.90 9.05 -17.90
C SER A 183 10.15 9.87 -17.67
N MET A 184 11.01 9.94 -18.69
CA MET A 184 12.25 10.71 -18.64
C MET A 184 11.99 12.21 -18.48
N ILE A 185 10.97 12.74 -19.16
CA ILE A 185 10.57 14.14 -19.01
C ILE A 185 10.10 14.42 -17.58
N ILE A 186 9.22 13.58 -17.02
CA ILE A 186 8.76 13.74 -15.62
C ILE A 186 9.93 13.68 -14.64
N GLN A 187 10.84 12.72 -14.83
CA GLN A 187 12.05 12.60 -13.99
C GLN A 187 12.91 13.87 -14.09
N GLY A 188 13.16 14.36 -15.30
CA GLY A 188 13.95 15.56 -15.55
C GLY A 188 13.35 16.81 -14.92
N ILE A 189 12.03 17.00 -15.00
CA ILE A 189 11.34 18.13 -14.36
C ILE A 189 11.50 18.06 -12.84
N ILE A 190 11.26 16.89 -12.23
CA ILE A 190 11.38 16.75 -10.77
C ILE A 190 12.82 17.00 -10.32
N LEU A 191 13.81 16.46 -11.04
CA LEU A 191 15.22 16.67 -10.73
C LEU A 191 15.65 18.12 -10.87
N ALA A 192 15.26 18.78 -11.97
CA ALA A 192 15.58 20.19 -12.21
C ALA A 192 15.04 21.09 -11.10
N ILE A 193 13.83 20.81 -10.61
CA ILE A 193 13.25 21.52 -9.46
C ILE A 193 14.13 21.32 -8.21
N LEU A 194 14.47 20.07 -7.86
CA LEU A 194 15.26 19.77 -6.67
C LEU A 194 16.68 20.36 -6.73
N GLU A 195 17.33 20.34 -7.89
CA GLU A 195 18.66 20.93 -8.09
C GLU A 195 18.63 22.45 -7.98
N ASP A 196 17.62 23.13 -8.53
CA ASP A 196 17.43 24.58 -8.33
C ASP A 196 17.29 24.94 -6.84
N TYR A 197 16.57 24.12 -6.06
CA TYR A 197 16.48 24.32 -4.61
C TYR A 197 17.80 24.05 -3.88
N GLU A 198 18.54 23.00 -4.24
CA GLU A 198 19.87 22.72 -3.68
C GLU A 198 20.83 23.90 -3.93
N ASP A 199 20.81 24.47 -5.13
CA ASP A 199 21.61 25.65 -5.50
C ASP A 199 21.22 26.90 -4.70
N LYS A 200 19.92 27.14 -4.49
CA LYS A 200 19.44 28.28 -3.68
C LYS A 200 19.85 28.16 -2.21
N ILE A 201 19.81 26.95 -1.65
CA ILE A 201 20.16 26.71 -0.25
C ILE A 201 21.68 26.84 -0.06
N SER A 202 22.48 26.25 -0.96
CA SER A 202 23.94 26.32 -0.88
C SER A 202 24.46 27.76 -0.96
N LYS A 203 23.84 28.63 -1.78
CA LYS A 203 24.20 30.05 -1.90
C LYS A 203 23.91 30.87 -0.64
N ASN A 204 22.95 30.46 0.19
CA ASN A 204 22.48 31.26 1.33
C ASN A 204 23.12 30.88 2.69
N ASN A 205 23.94 29.82 2.79
CA ASN A 205 24.63 29.40 4.04
C ASN A 205 23.73 29.20 5.27
N LEU A 206 22.45 28.94 5.06
CA LEU A 206 21.49 28.78 6.15
C LEU A 206 21.43 27.30 6.52
N THR A 207 21.76 26.93 7.75
CA THR A 207 21.54 25.56 8.27
C THR A 207 20.38 25.48 9.26
N THR A 208 19.97 26.61 9.85
CA THR A 208 18.90 26.69 10.86
C THR A 208 17.58 27.25 10.32
N GLU A 209 17.58 28.09 9.27
CA GLU A 209 16.37 28.53 8.55
C GLU A 209 15.91 27.54 7.45
N ILE A 210 16.62 26.42 7.26
CA ILE A 210 16.37 25.45 6.19
C ILE A 210 14.95 24.91 6.27
N GLU A 211 14.49 24.45 7.43
CA GLU A 211 13.18 23.82 7.55
C GLU A 211 12.02 24.81 7.35
N GLU A 212 12.15 26.03 7.85
CA GLU A 212 11.13 27.08 7.67
C GLU A 212 11.07 27.54 6.21
N LYS A 213 12.21 27.78 5.56
CA LYS A 213 12.26 28.14 4.13
C LYS A 213 11.81 26.99 3.24
N LEU A 214 12.23 25.75 3.50
CA LEU A 214 11.77 24.58 2.74
C LEU A 214 10.28 24.33 2.91
N ASN A 215 9.74 24.50 4.12
CA ASN A 215 8.30 24.37 4.34
C ASN A 215 7.50 25.53 3.74
N GLN A 216 8.10 26.70 3.53
CA GLN A 216 7.45 27.83 2.86
C GLN A 216 7.56 27.74 1.33
N GLU A 217 8.72 27.36 0.80
CA GLU A 217 9.04 27.42 -0.62
C GLU A 217 8.89 26.08 -1.33
N LEU A 218 9.12 24.94 -0.68
CA LEU A 218 9.13 23.65 -1.36
C LEU A 218 7.72 23.08 -1.50
N PHE A 219 7.19 23.18 -2.72
CA PHE A 219 5.89 22.62 -3.07
C PHE A 219 5.80 21.12 -2.80
N PHE A 220 6.91 20.37 -2.83
CA PHE A 220 6.89 18.92 -2.63
C PHE A 220 6.38 18.51 -1.26
N ASN A 221 6.52 19.32 -0.19
CA ASN A 221 5.92 19.00 1.11
C ASN A 221 4.44 19.40 1.17
N LYS A 222 4.08 20.50 0.47
CA LYS A 222 2.71 21.02 0.38
C LYS A 222 1.85 20.27 -0.64
N PHE A 223 2.47 19.50 -1.54
CA PHE A 223 1.77 18.79 -2.60
C PHE A 223 0.79 17.82 -1.98
N ASN A 224 -0.44 17.91 -2.43
CA ASN A 224 -1.48 17.04 -1.95
C ASN A 224 -2.47 16.73 -3.07
N MET A 225 -2.80 15.46 -3.23
CA MET A 225 -3.71 15.00 -4.29
C MET A 225 -5.08 15.69 -4.22
N ALA A 226 -5.58 16.01 -3.02
CA ALA A 226 -6.84 16.75 -2.86
C ALA A 226 -6.78 18.16 -3.42
N SER A 227 -5.67 18.88 -3.21
CA SER A 227 -5.49 20.23 -3.73
C SER A 227 -5.45 20.26 -5.26
N VAL A 228 -4.86 19.25 -5.89
CA VAL A 228 -4.83 19.13 -7.36
C VAL A 228 -6.23 18.93 -7.93
N ALA A 229 -7.04 18.07 -7.29
CA ALA A 229 -8.39 17.81 -7.76
C ALA A 229 -9.31 19.02 -7.62
N ALA A 230 -9.18 19.80 -6.54
CA ALA A 230 -9.89 21.07 -6.40
C ALA A 230 -9.51 22.08 -7.50
N ILE A 231 -8.22 22.17 -7.86
CA ILE A 231 -7.77 23.04 -8.97
C ILE A 231 -8.27 22.52 -10.32
N ALA A 232 -8.27 21.20 -10.52
CA ALA A 232 -8.73 20.58 -11.77
C ALA A 232 -10.26 20.67 -11.93
N SER A 233 -11.03 20.61 -10.84
CA SER A 233 -12.49 20.79 -10.89
C SER A 233 -12.87 22.24 -11.19
N LEU A 234 -12.14 23.23 -10.66
CA LEU A 234 -12.33 24.65 -11.00
C LEU A 234 -12.15 24.95 -12.50
N LYS A 235 -11.39 24.12 -13.23
CA LYS A 235 -11.23 24.25 -14.69
C LYS A 235 -12.37 23.61 -15.49
N LYS A 236 -13.19 22.73 -14.91
CA LYS A 236 -14.36 22.16 -15.60
C LYS A 236 -15.48 23.19 -15.78
N ASP A 237 -15.54 24.21 -14.94
CA ASP A 237 -16.52 25.31 -15.07
C ASP A 237 -16.05 26.40 -16.06
N LEU A 238 -14.89 26.23 -16.68
CA LEU A 238 -14.28 27.15 -17.66
C LEU A 238 -14.25 26.59 -19.10
N VAL A 239 -14.92 25.45 -19.35
CA VAL A 239 -15.09 24.85 -20.69
C VAL A 239 -16.57 24.68 -21.01
#